data_AF-A0A8H3FKP4-F1
#
_entry.id   AF-A0A8H3FKP4-F1
#
_cell.length_a   1.000
_cell.length_b   1.000
_cell.length_c   1.000
_cell.angle_alpha   90.00
_cell.angle_beta   90.00
_cell.angle_gamma   90.00
#
_symmetry.space_group_name_H-M   'P 1'
#
loop_
_entity.id
_entity.type
_entity.pdbx_description
1 polymer ?
#
loop_
_entity_poly.entity_id
_entity_poly.type
_entity_poly.pdbx_seq_one_letter_code
_entity_poly.pdbx_strand_id
1 'polypeptide(L)'
;MPRFLILRKSGVHRAACFALYRALLHQKHELQLTERQQHLFRKPIRAIFKRNSKLQSPPQISTALRLGYETLEGLHDGVRKQKVLNRILELASLPQTSARLGDLSSSPRTKTASSQKPRKRDAIPYPGTTPVLARPFQDLSGRRHVPVLINANRVPFLRLKKPQPPFLSRIIRDTVNTRELRITRAERLTSEISIAEDEDDWDQILYNRFGMDYMDTEGEPWDREVKRASDRNHKLQVEAIKKRADVAAEMYAIVEQEKALAEEQKLRKRDEKHKATKARRLARRGWTEPDIQEKLYPQTEKTVTRDSLAETQKNSNPVQEEARKPNTELQWRKRGDKYKTSDELKQLYEASFKPKTDEEMARIKEARARRKEEESERKAEKWKRKQENIAFWEQKLNNKAEDSTNKRLGSEK
;
A
#
# COMPACT_ATOMS: atom_id res chain seq x y z
N MET A 1 31.05 -9.80 -15.15
CA MET A 1 30.67 -8.98 -16.32
C MET A 1 30.67 -7.52 -15.92
N PRO A 2 31.42 -6.63 -16.60
CA PRO A 2 31.47 -5.22 -16.23
C PRO A 2 30.07 -4.61 -16.33
N ARG A 3 29.65 -3.91 -15.26
CA ARG A 3 28.34 -3.26 -15.20
C ARG A 3 28.33 -2.16 -16.25
N PHE A 4 27.46 -2.27 -17.25
CA PHE A 4 27.18 -1.18 -18.19
C PHE A 4 26.64 0.00 -17.38
N LEU A 5 27.51 0.96 -17.07
CA LEU A 5 27.11 2.19 -16.42
C LEU A 5 26.13 2.91 -17.34
N ILE A 6 24.89 3.05 -16.89
CA ILE A 6 23.89 3.86 -17.58
C ILE A 6 24.45 5.28 -17.63
N LEU A 7 24.96 5.70 -18.79
CA LEU A 7 25.69 6.97 -18.97
C LEU A 7 24.89 8.19 -18.49
N ARG A 8 23.56 8.15 -18.55
CA ARG A 8 22.67 9.20 -18.01
C ARG A 8 22.81 9.40 -16.49
N LYS A 9 23.25 8.37 -15.77
CA LYS A 9 23.52 8.41 -14.32
C LYS A 9 24.98 8.73 -14.00
N SER A 10 25.85 8.83 -15.01
CA SER A 10 27.23 9.27 -14.81
C SER A 10 27.24 10.78 -14.53
N GLY A 11 27.80 11.17 -13.38
CA GLY A 11 27.98 12.58 -13.02
C GLY A 11 28.81 13.34 -14.06
N VAL A 12 29.84 12.68 -14.63
CA VAL A 12 30.74 13.26 -15.65
C VAL A 12 29.97 13.62 -16.92
N HIS A 13 29.10 12.74 -17.41
CA HIS A 13 28.28 13.01 -18.59
C HIS A 13 27.31 14.17 -18.35
N ARG A 14 26.67 14.22 -17.17
CA ARG A 14 25.77 15.30 -16.80
C ARG A 14 26.49 16.65 -16.72
N ALA A 15 27.69 16.66 -16.15
CA ALA A 15 28.54 17.85 -16.08
C ALA A 15 28.95 18.34 -17.48
N ALA A 16 29.41 17.44 -18.37
CA ALA A 16 29.78 17.78 -19.74
C ALA A 16 28.61 18.35 -20.56
N CYS A 17 27.42 17.75 -20.45
CA CYS A 17 26.22 18.26 -21.11
C CYS A 17 25.80 19.63 -20.58
N PHE A 18 25.91 19.88 -19.27
CA PHE A 18 25.60 21.19 -18.71
C PHE A 18 26.62 22.25 -19.08
N ALA A 19 27.92 21.92 -19.10
CA ALA A 19 28.97 22.81 -19.55
C ALA A 19 28.74 23.23 -21.01
N LEU A 20 28.50 22.27 -21.90
CA LEU A 20 28.21 22.53 -23.31
C LEU A 20 26.93 23.35 -23.50
N TYR A 21 25.85 23.00 -22.78
CA TYR A 21 24.60 23.76 -22.84
C TYR A 21 24.78 25.22 -22.39
N ARG A 22 25.56 25.43 -21.32
CA ARG A 22 25.87 26.78 -20.83
C ARG A 22 26.76 27.55 -21.79
N ALA A 23 27.81 26.93 -22.33
CA ALA A 23 28.70 27.55 -23.30
C ALA A 23 27.94 28.02 -24.57
N LEU A 24 27.08 27.15 -25.12
CA LEU A 24 26.24 27.50 -26.26
C LEU A 24 25.24 28.62 -25.94
N LEU A 25 24.72 28.70 -24.72
CA LEU A 25 23.84 29.81 -24.33
C LEU A 25 24.61 31.10 -24.00
N HIS A 26 25.86 31.01 -23.57
CA HIS A 26 26.69 32.17 -23.25
C HIS A 26 27.07 32.94 -24.51
N GLN A 27 27.35 32.20 -25.59
CA GLN A 27 27.60 32.71 -26.94
C GLN A 27 26.55 33.71 -27.44
N LYS A 28 25.29 33.64 -27.00
CA LYS A 28 24.24 34.60 -27.42
C LYS A 28 24.62 36.07 -27.18
N HIS A 29 25.44 36.35 -26.15
CA HIS A 29 25.90 37.69 -25.80
C HIS A 29 27.07 38.15 -26.67
N GLU A 30 27.99 37.25 -27.01
CA GLU A 30 29.15 37.50 -27.88
C GLU A 30 28.77 37.72 -29.35
N LEU A 31 27.57 37.27 -29.73
CA LEU A 31 27.06 37.38 -31.10
C LEU A 31 26.25 38.68 -31.33
N GLN A 32 26.11 39.55 -30.31
CA GLN A 32 25.36 40.82 -30.36
C GLN A 32 23.96 40.69 -31.03
N LEU A 33 23.28 39.57 -30.79
CA LEU A 33 21.98 39.29 -31.40
C LEU A 33 20.89 40.24 -30.87
N THR A 34 19.97 40.68 -31.72
CA THR A 34 18.79 41.45 -31.29
C THR A 34 17.96 40.64 -30.28
N GLU A 35 17.27 41.29 -29.34
CA GLU A 35 16.49 40.61 -28.28
C GLU A 35 15.53 39.52 -28.81
N ARG A 36 14.87 39.80 -29.94
CA ARG A 36 14.01 38.83 -30.64
C ARG A 36 14.79 37.60 -31.13
N GLN A 37 16.00 37.78 -31.65
CA GLN A 37 16.87 36.71 -32.14
C GLN A 37 17.48 35.92 -30.98
N GLN A 38 17.78 36.54 -29.85
CA GLN A 38 18.25 35.84 -28.64
C GLN A 38 17.21 34.84 -28.12
N HIS A 39 15.93 35.23 -28.11
CA HIS A 39 14.85 34.33 -27.74
C HIS A 39 14.67 33.18 -28.73
N LEU A 40 14.83 33.47 -30.04
CA LEU A 40 14.80 32.45 -31.09
C LEU A 40 15.98 31.50 -31.04
N PHE A 41 17.15 31.94 -30.57
CA PHE A 41 18.36 31.11 -30.43
C PHE A 41 18.26 30.10 -29.27
N ARG A 42 17.61 30.47 -28.16
CA ARG A 42 17.46 29.60 -26.98
C ARG A 42 16.56 28.38 -27.24
N LYS A 43 15.51 28.55 -28.03
CA LYS A 43 14.50 27.51 -28.33
C LYS A 43 15.07 26.27 -29.04
N PRO A 44 15.80 26.36 -30.17
CA PRO A 44 16.33 25.20 -30.89
C PRO A 44 17.37 24.46 -30.05
N ILE A 45 18.24 25.18 -29.33
CA ILE A 45 19.23 24.56 -28.44
C ILE A 45 18.52 23.74 -27.36
N ARG A 46 17.52 24.31 -26.69
CA ARG A 46 16.73 23.56 -25.70
C ARG A 46 16.00 22.36 -26.31
N ALA A 47 15.48 22.50 -27.53
CA ALA A 47 14.80 21.42 -28.25
C ALA A 47 15.75 20.25 -28.58
N ILE A 48 16.98 20.53 -29.03
CA ILE A 48 18.01 19.54 -29.34
C ILE A 48 18.41 18.77 -28.08
N PHE A 49 18.71 19.47 -26.98
CA PHE A 49 19.05 18.82 -25.71
C PHE A 49 17.87 18.01 -25.14
N LYS A 50 16.63 18.48 -25.29
CA LYS A 50 15.43 17.73 -24.88
C LYS A 50 15.22 16.48 -25.73
N ARG A 51 15.43 16.57 -27.06
CA ARG A 51 15.38 15.43 -28.00
C ARG A 51 16.40 14.36 -27.61
N ASN A 52 17.61 14.78 -27.25
CA ASN A 52 18.73 13.89 -26.94
C ASN A 52 18.76 13.42 -25.46
N SER A 53 17.87 13.92 -24.59
CA SER A 53 17.84 13.60 -23.15
C SER A 53 17.59 12.12 -22.81
N LYS A 54 17.00 11.36 -23.74
CA LYS A 54 16.67 9.94 -23.56
C LYS A 54 17.69 9.00 -24.22
N LEU A 55 18.76 9.52 -24.83
CA LEU A 55 19.79 8.68 -25.43
C LEU A 55 20.52 7.88 -24.35
N GLN A 56 20.70 6.59 -24.60
CA GLN A 56 21.41 5.67 -23.69
C GLN A 56 22.61 5.00 -24.34
N SER A 57 22.69 5.01 -25.67
CA SER A 57 23.76 4.37 -26.43
C SER A 57 25.04 5.23 -26.37
N PRO A 58 26.17 4.70 -25.86
CA PRO A 58 27.45 5.41 -25.82
C PRO A 58 27.88 6.06 -27.15
N PRO A 59 27.84 5.38 -28.32
CA PRO A 59 28.23 5.99 -29.59
C PRO A 59 27.31 7.14 -30.00
N GLN A 60 26.00 7.03 -29.75
CA GLN A 60 25.06 8.13 -30.06
C GLN A 60 25.32 9.36 -29.20
N ILE A 61 25.67 9.14 -27.93
CA ILE A 61 26.02 10.21 -27.00
C ILE A 61 27.33 10.88 -27.44
N SER A 62 28.36 10.11 -27.81
CA SER A 62 29.63 10.68 -28.27
C SER A 62 29.47 11.48 -29.57
N THR A 63 28.70 10.97 -30.53
CA THR A 63 28.42 11.70 -31.78
C THR A 63 27.64 12.98 -31.51
N ALA A 64 26.61 12.93 -30.65
CA ALA A 64 25.83 14.12 -30.30
C ALA A 64 26.65 15.19 -29.57
N LEU A 65 27.56 14.78 -28.67
CA LEU A 65 28.47 15.69 -27.99
C LEU A 65 29.51 16.28 -28.95
N ARG A 66 30.10 15.45 -29.82
CA ARG A 66 31.06 15.91 -30.83
C ARG A 66 30.45 16.97 -31.74
N LEU A 67 29.25 16.71 -32.27
CA LEU A 67 28.50 17.69 -33.05
C LEU A 67 28.24 18.98 -32.27
N GLY A 68 27.94 18.88 -30.98
CA GLY A 68 27.76 20.04 -30.10
C GLY A 68 29.04 20.88 -29.94
N TYR A 69 30.19 20.24 -29.79
CA TYR A 69 31.48 20.94 -29.72
C TYR A 69 31.88 21.55 -31.07
N GLU A 70 31.66 20.84 -32.18
CA GLU A 70 31.88 21.38 -33.54
C GLU A 70 30.99 22.60 -33.80
N THR A 71 29.74 22.61 -33.31
CA THR A 71 28.88 23.80 -33.42
C THR A 71 29.38 24.97 -32.57
N LEU A 72 29.93 24.69 -31.40
CA LEU A 72 30.50 25.72 -30.51
C LEU A 72 31.77 26.34 -31.13
N GLU A 73 32.65 25.51 -31.69
CA GLU A 73 33.85 25.93 -32.39
C GLU A 73 33.50 26.77 -33.64
N GLY A 74 32.52 26.32 -34.42
CA GLY A 74 32.03 27.08 -35.58
C GLY A 74 31.35 28.41 -35.23
N LEU A 75 30.89 28.59 -33.98
CA LEU A 75 30.38 29.88 -33.48
C LEU A 75 31.51 30.82 -33.04
N HIS A 76 32.63 30.28 -32.54
CA HIS A 76 33.83 31.07 -32.23
C HIS A 76 34.59 31.50 -33.51
N ASP A 77 34.59 30.68 -34.55
CA ASP A 77 35.22 31.02 -35.82
C ASP A 77 34.45 32.09 -36.59
N GLY A 78 35.00 33.31 -36.68
CA GLY A 78 34.36 34.46 -37.33
C GLY A 78 33.86 34.21 -38.77
N VAL A 79 34.54 33.34 -39.53
CA VAL A 79 34.17 32.97 -40.92
C VAL A 79 32.98 32.00 -40.98
N ARG A 80 32.80 31.15 -39.97
CA ARG A 80 31.74 30.12 -39.89
C ARG A 80 30.55 30.57 -39.04
N LYS A 81 30.75 31.54 -38.16
CA LYS A 81 29.78 32.11 -37.21
C LYS A 81 28.44 32.46 -37.85
N GLN A 82 28.45 33.18 -38.98
CA GLN A 82 27.23 33.61 -39.65
C GLN A 82 26.47 32.45 -40.32
N LYS A 83 27.18 31.47 -40.89
CA LYS A 83 26.57 30.26 -41.49
C LYS A 83 25.91 29.39 -40.42
N VAL A 84 26.59 29.18 -39.30
CA VAL A 84 26.07 28.40 -38.17
C VAL A 84 24.89 29.12 -37.50
N LEU A 85 24.98 30.43 -37.33
CA LEU A 85 23.88 31.26 -36.81
C LEU A 85 22.64 31.20 -37.70
N ASN A 86 22.80 31.40 -39.01
CA ASN A 86 21.69 31.32 -39.96
C ASN A 86 21.06 29.93 -39.93
N ARG A 87 21.86 28.87 -39.83
CA ARG A 87 21.35 27.50 -39.70
C ARG A 87 20.55 27.27 -38.42
N ILE A 88 21.00 27.81 -37.29
CA ILE A 88 20.30 27.70 -36.00
C ILE A 88 18.99 28.52 -36.03
N LEU A 89 19.01 29.70 -36.63
CA LEU A 89 17.85 30.57 -36.77
C LEU A 89 16.83 30.02 -37.78
N GLU A 90 17.27 29.41 -38.89
CA GLU A 90 16.41 28.65 -39.80
C GLU A 90 15.70 27.52 -39.04
N LEU A 91 16.45 26.71 -38.27
CA LEU A 91 15.86 25.65 -37.46
C LEU A 91 14.88 26.18 -36.39
N ALA A 92 14.99 27.45 -35.99
CA ALA A 92 14.07 28.12 -35.08
C ALA A 92 12.85 28.74 -35.76
N SER A 93 12.97 29.14 -37.03
CA SER A 93 11.91 29.77 -37.83
C SER A 93 11.03 28.75 -38.56
N LEU A 94 11.50 27.52 -38.75
CA LEU A 94 10.63 26.44 -39.18
C LEU A 94 9.49 26.28 -38.15
N PRO A 95 8.21 26.38 -38.55
CA PRO A 95 7.10 26.10 -37.66
C PRO A 95 7.29 24.69 -37.13
N GLN A 96 7.21 24.53 -35.80
CA GLN A 96 7.27 23.22 -35.14
C GLN A 96 6.04 22.39 -35.54
N THR A 97 6.02 21.93 -36.77
CA THR A 97 5.29 20.73 -37.16
C THR A 97 6.07 19.60 -36.51
N SER A 98 5.62 19.18 -35.33
CA SER A 98 6.15 18.07 -34.56
C SER A 98 5.95 16.70 -35.26
N ALA A 99 6.02 16.64 -36.59
CA ALA A 99 5.56 15.52 -37.38
C ALA A 99 6.45 15.11 -38.57
N ARG A 100 7.48 15.86 -39.00
CA ARG A 100 8.12 15.57 -40.32
C ARG A 100 9.61 15.22 -40.38
N LEU A 101 10.36 15.10 -39.29
CA LEU A 101 11.77 14.65 -39.36
C LEU A 101 12.11 13.50 -38.41
N GLY A 102 11.11 12.65 -38.15
CA GLY A 102 11.29 11.32 -37.54
C GLY A 102 11.18 10.16 -38.54
N ASP A 103 11.04 10.45 -39.84
CA ASP A 103 10.48 9.48 -40.79
C ASP A 103 11.25 9.44 -42.11
N LEU A 104 12.55 9.10 -42.07
CA LEU A 104 13.29 8.66 -43.26
C LEU A 104 14.10 7.36 -43.03
N SER A 105 13.93 6.68 -41.89
CA SER A 105 14.44 5.31 -41.69
C SER A 105 13.40 4.31 -41.23
N SER A 106 12.12 4.69 -41.17
CA SER A 106 11.03 3.73 -40.99
C SER A 106 10.40 3.50 -42.36
N SER A 107 10.70 2.34 -42.94
CA SER A 107 9.87 1.72 -43.97
C SER A 107 8.38 1.92 -43.62
N PRO A 108 7.50 2.25 -44.58
CA PRO A 108 6.08 2.48 -44.31
C PRO A 108 5.45 1.15 -43.94
N ARG A 109 5.55 0.79 -42.67
CA ARG A 109 4.75 -0.26 -42.06
C ARG A 109 3.33 0.27 -42.10
N THR A 110 2.56 -0.22 -43.06
CA THR A 110 1.12 -0.05 -43.15
C THR A 110 0.55 -0.10 -41.75
N LYS A 111 0.10 1.06 -41.25
CA LYS A 111 -0.64 1.14 -39.99
C LYS A 111 -1.97 0.47 -40.26
N THR A 112 -2.01 -0.85 -40.13
CA THR A 112 -3.25 -1.58 -39.94
C THR A 112 -3.97 -0.88 -38.79
N ALA A 113 -5.26 -0.58 -38.99
CA ALA A 113 -6.13 0.12 -38.06
C ALA A 113 -6.42 -0.66 -36.75
N SER A 114 -5.51 -1.54 -36.32
CA SER A 114 -5.72 -2.54 -35.25
C SER A 114 -4.77 -2.39 -34.06
N SER A 115 -4.49 -1.16 -33.60
CA SER A 115 -3.91 -0.99 -32.25
C SER A 115 -4.27 0.33 -31.58
N GLN A 116 -5.51 0.80 -31.74
CA GLN A 116 -6.09 1.55 -30.62
C GLN A 116 -6.18 0.56 -29.46
N LYS A 117 -5.20 0.59 -28.54
CA LYS A 117 -5.33 -0.08 -27.25
C LYS A 117 -6.72 0.32 -26.73
N PRO A 118 -7.62 -0.64 -26.45
CA PRO A 118 -8.97 -0.31 -26.03
C PRO A 118 -8.82 0.66 -24.88
N ARG A 119 -9.36 1.88 -25.04
CA ARG A 119 -9.41 2.87 -23.96
C ARG A 119 -10.00 2.10 -22.79
N LYS A 120 -9.21 1.93 -21.71
CA LYS A 120 -9.65 1.20 -20.52
C LYS A 120 -10.95 1.89 -20.13
N ARG A 121 -12.10 1.25 -20.39
CA ARG A 121 -13.40 1.80 -20.05
C ARG A 121 -13.28 2.23 -18.60
N ASP A 122 -13.60 3.49 -18.32
CA ASP A 122 -13.58 3.98 -16.96
C ASP A 122 -14.36 2.97 -16.12
N ALA A 123 -13.68 2.41 -15.12
CA ALA A 123 -14.29 1.43 -14.26
C ALA A 123 -15.32 2.18 -13.41
N ILE A 124 -16.50 2.40 -13.99
CA ILE A 124 -17.66 3.03 -13.37
C ILE A 124 -18.54 1.87 -12.89
N PRO A 125 -19.16 1.98 -11.71
CA PRO A 125 -20.15 1.00 -11.30
C PRO A 125 -21.27 0.97 -12.35
N TYR A 126 -21.81 -0.22 -12.63
CA TYR A 126 -22.91 -0.33 -13.58
C TYR A 126 -24.11 0.46 -13.04
N PRO A 127 -24.77 1.32 -13.84
CA PRO A 127 -25.89 2.14 -13.37
C PRO A 127 -27.01 1.23 -12.83
N GLY A 128 -27.57 1.58 -11.67
CA GLY A 128 -28.59 0.78 -11.00
C GLY A 128 -28.08 -0.42 -10.19
N THR A 129 -26.76 -0.57 -9.99
CA THR A 129 -26.23 -1.64 -9.13
C THR A 129 -26.56 -1.36 -7.66
N THR A 130 -27.22 -2.32 -7.00
CA THR A 130 -27.47 -2.25 -5.56
C THR A 130 -26.16 -2.32 -4.77
N PRO A 131 -26.02 -1.53 -3.70
CA PRO A 131 -24.81 -1.54 -2.89
C PRO A 131 -24.63 -2.90 -2.23
N VAL A 132 -23.38 -3.34 -2.11
CA VAL A 132 -23.03 -4.67 -1.57
C VAL A 132 -23.48 -4.82 -0.10
N LEU A 133 -23.51 -3.71 0.65
CA LEU A 133 -23.94 -3.67 2.04
C LEU A 133 -25.46 -3.81 2.23
N ALA A 134 -26.27 -3.74 1.16
CA ALA A 134 -27.72 -3.96 1.25
C ALA A 134 -28.13 -5.44 1.25
N ARG A 135 -27.15 -6.35 1.28
CA ARG A 135 -27.36 -7.80 1.45
C ARG A 135 -27.67 -8.12 2.91
N PRO A 136 -28.34 -9.23 3.23
CA PRO A 136 -28.78 -10.33 2.36
C PRO A 136 -30.06 -10.03 1.55
N PHE A 137 -30.20 -10.64 0.37
CA PHE A 137 -31.44 -10.56 -0.41
C PHE A 137 -32.39 -11.70 -0.05
N GLN A 138 -33.67 -11.42 0.20
CA GLN A 138 -34.67 -12.44 0.59
C GLN A 138 -34.95 -13.45 -0.52
N ASP A 139 -35.03 -13.03 -1.79
CA ASP A 139 -35.22 -13.92 -2.93
C ASP A 139 -34.08 -13.77 -3.93
N LEU A 140 -33.49 -14.91 -4.29
CA LEU A 140 -32.44 -15.00 -5.31
C LEU A 140 -32.83 -16.09 -6.30
N SER A 141 -32.75 -15.76 -7.59
CA SER A 141 -32.91 -16.75 -8.65
C SER A 141 -31.69 -17.71 -8.65
N GLY A 142 -31.92 -18.95 -8.22
CA GLY A 142 -30.92 -20.03 -8.28
C GLY A 142 -30.25 -20.36 -6.95
N ARG A 143 -28.96 -20.74 -7.01
CA ARG A 143 -28.19 -21.16 -5.83
C ARG A 143 -27.61 -19.94 -5.13
N ARG A 144 -27.93 -19.77 -3.84
CA ARG A 144 -27.28 -18.77 -2.98
C ARG A 144 -25.77 -18.99 -2.93
N HIS A 145 -25.01 -17.95 -3.25
CA HIS A 145 -23.57 -17.93 -3.17
C HIS A 145 -23.14 -17.00 -2.04
N VAL A 146 -22.55 -17.58 -0.98
CA VAL A 146 -22.06 -16.83 0.17
C VAL A 146 -20.84 -16.01 -0.24
N PRO A 147 -20.87 -14.66 -0.08
CA PRO A 147 -19.69 -13.83 -0.33
C PRO A 147 -18.52 -14.22 0.55
N VAL A 148 -17.29 -14.05 0.05
CA VAL A 148 -16.08 -14.26 0.86
C VAL A 148 -15.56 -12.91 1.31
N LEU A 149 -15.46 -12.69 2.62
CA LEU A 149 -14.79 -11.54 3.20
C LEU A 149 -13.28 -11.66 3.01
N ILE A 150 -12.67 -10.67 2.37
CA ILE A 150 -11.24 -10.63 2.07
C ILE A 150 -10.68 -9.30 2.53
N ASN A 151 -9.45 -9.34 3.02
CA ASN A 151 -8.69 -8.15 3.37
C ASN A 151 -7.55 -7.95 2.36
N ALA A 152 -7.59 -6.87 1.58
CA ALA A 152 -6.47 -6.46 0.74
C ALA A 152 -5.76 -5.26 1.38
N ASN A 153 -4.60 -5.47 2.00
CA ASN A 153 -3.79 -4.41 2.61
C ASN A 153 -4.57 -3.50 3.58
N ARG A 154 -5.34 -4.10 4.50
CA ARG A 154 -6.23 -3.40 5.44
C ARG A 154 -7.40 -2.67 4.76
N VAL A 155 -7.84 -3.18 3.61
CA VAL A 155 -9.09 -2.77 2.96
C VAL A 155 -9.99 -4.02 2.93
N PRO A 156 -11.00 -4.10 3.81
CA PRO A 156 -11.97 -5.19 3.80
C PRO A 156 -12.92 -5.02 2.62
N PHE A 157 -13.22 -6.11 1.92
CA PHE A 157 -14.26 -6.14 0.90
C PHE A 157 -14.86 -7.53 0.76
N LEU A 158 -16.11 -7.58 0.31
CA LEU A 158 -16.80 -8.82 -0.02
C LEU A 158 -16.56 -9.19 -1.48
N ARG A 159 -16.01 -10.38 -1.71
CA ARG A 159 -15.82 -10.92 -3.06
C ARG A 159 -16.99 -11.83 -3.43
N LEU A 160 -17.80 -11.37 -4.39
CA LEU A 160 -18.96 -12.11 -4.91
C LEU A 160 -18.57 -13.17 -5.96
N LYS A 161 -17.71 -12.82 -6.91
CA LYS A 161 -17.28 -13.70 -8.02
C LYS A 161 -15.80 -13.53 -8.37
N LYS A 162 -15.25 -14.51 -9.09
CA LYS A 162 -13.95 -14.43 -9.77
C LYS A 162 -14.18 -14.37 -11.29
N PRO A 163 -13.42 -13.56 -12.06
CA PRO A 163 -12.43 -12.58 -11.62
C PRO A 163 -13.08 -11.37 -10.90
N GLN A 164 -12.28 -10.62 -10.14
CA GLN A 164 -12.74 -9.43 -9.41
C GLN A 164 -13.21 -8.35 -10.40
N PRO A 165 -14.31 -7.62 -10.13
CA PRO A 165 -14.73 -6.53 -11.00
C PRO A 165 -13.66 -5.42 -11.03
N PRO A 166 -13.33 -4.87 -12.22
CA PRO A 166 -12.24 -3.92 -12.38
C PRO A 166 -12.46 -2.62 -11.59
N PHE A 167 -13.71 -2.23 -11.36
CA PHE A 167 -14.09 -1.10 -10.52
C PHE A 167 -13.64 -1.29 -9.07
N LEU A 168 -13.97 -2.44 -8.48
CA LEU A 168 -13.56 -2.77 -7.12
C LEU A 168 -12.03 -2.84 -7.00
N SER A 169 -11.36 -3.45 -7.99
CA SER A 169 -9.89 -3.48 -8.01
C SER A 169 -9.27 -2.09 -8.15
N ARG A 170 -9.95 -1.12 -8.79
CA ARG A 170 -9.50 0.28 -8.83
C ARG A 170 -9.67 0.94 -7.47
N ILE A 171 -10.84 0.85 -6.84
CA ILE A 171 -11.10 1.43 -5.51
C ILE A 171 -10.10 0.89 -4.48
N ILE A 172 -9.84 -0.42 -4.48
CA ILE A 172 -8.86 -1.01 -3.56
C ILE A 172 -7.47 -0.44 -3.80
N ARG A 173 -7.04 -0.27 -5.06
CA ARG A 173 -5.74 0.36 -5.35
C ARG A 173 -5.70 1.82 -4.90
N ASP A 174 -6.74 2.59 -5.20
CA ASP A 174 -6.79 4.02 -4.83
C ASP A 174 -6.77 4.19 -3.30
N THR A 175 -7.48 3.34 -2.56
CA THR A 175 -7.49 3.34 -1.08
C THR A 175 -6.19 2.85 -0.45
N VAL A 176 -5.50 1.88 -1.08
CA VAL A 176 -4.16 1.44 -0.68
C VAL A 176 -3.14 2.54 -0.93
N ASN A 177 -3.14 3.16 -2.11
CA ASN A 177 -2.25 4.27 -2.46
C ASN A 177 -2.46 5.47 -1.52
N THR A 178 -3.71 5.80 -1.21
CA THR A 178 -4.02 6.88 -0.26
C THR A 178 -3.44 6.59 1.13
N ARG A 179 -3.46 5.34 1.57
CA ARG A 179 -2.84 4.93 2.84
C ARG A 179 -1.32 5.02 2.76
N GLU A 180 -0.72 4.54 1.68
CA GLU A 180 0.73 4.61 1.46
C GLU A 180 1.22 6.06 1.52
N LEU A 181 0.53 6.98 0.82
CA LEU A 181 0.83 8.41 0.87
C LEU A 181 0.78 8.99 2.29
N ARG A 182 -0.16 8.54 3.14
CA ARG A 182 -0.23 8.97 4.55
C ARG A 182 0.91 8.42 5.39
N ILE A 183 1.35 7.20 5.13
CA ILE A 183 2.49 6.57 5.81
C ILE A 183 3.77 7.32 5.42
N THR A 184 4.02 7.50 4.12
CA THR A 184 5.17 8.26 3.64
C THR A 184 5.17 9.70 4.17
N ARG A 185 3.99 10.32 4.26
CA ARG A 185 3.87 11.65 4.89
C ARG A 185 4.21 11.61 6.38
N ALA A 186 3.78 10.58 7.11
CA ALA A 186 4.13 10.42 8.53
C ALA A 186 5.65 10.28 8.70
N GLU A 187 6.28 9.39 7.92
CA GLU A 187 7.74 9.18 7.95
C GLU A 187 8.50 10.48 7.64
N ARG A 188 8.05 11.24 6.62
CA ARG A 188 8.61 12.54 6.29
C ARG A 188 8.49 13.53 7.44
N LEU A 189 7.29 13.66 8.03
CA LEU A 189 7.05 14.58 9.14
C LEU A 189 7.91 14.23 10.36
N THR A 190 8.15 12.94 10.64
CA THR A 190 9.05 12.53 11.72
C THR A 190 10.47 13.07 11.52
N SER A 191 10.99 13.05 10.29
CA SER A 191 12.30 13.64 9.99
C SER A 191 12.27 15.17 10.05
N GLU A 192 11.17 15.80 9.60
CA GLU A 192 11.00 17.26 9.63
C GLU A 192 10.89 17.80 11.06
N ILE A 193 10.39 17.03 12.03
CA ILE A 193 10.34 17.44 13.44
C ILE A 193 11.75 17.71 13.97
N SER A 194 12.71 16.82 13.71
CA SER A 194 14.10 17.01 14.17
C SER A 194 14.73 18.25 13.54
N ILE A 195 14.47 18.49 12.25
CA ILE A 195 14.99 19.68 11.56
C ILE A 195 14.34 20.94 12.15
N ALA A 196 13.03 20.91 12.40
CA ALA A 196 12.33 22.05 12.96
C ALA A 196 12.81 22.39 14.38
N GLU A 197 13.11 21.38 15.20
CA GLU A 197 13.74 21.58 16.52
C GLU A 197 15.13 22.22 16.38
N ASP A 198 15.95 21.79 15.42
CA ASP A 198 17.24 22.41 15.14
C ASP A 198 17.08 23.88 14.69
N GLU A 199 16.07 24.21 13.86
CA GLU A 199 15.81 25.59 13.43
C GLU A 199 15.32 26.47 14.59
N ASP A 200 14.47 25.95 15.48
CA ASP A 200 14.05 26.65 16.70
C ASP A 200 15.25 26.96 17.62
N ASP A 201 16.17 25.99 17.79
CA ASP A 201 17.42 26.20 18.54
C ASP A 201 18.30 27.27 17.87
N TRP A 202 18.35 27.28 16.54
CA TRP A 202 19.08 28.30 15.77
C TRP A 202 18.49 29.70 15.93
N ASP A 203 17.17 29.83 15.85
CA ASP A 203 16.47 31.10 16.09
C ASP A 203 16.75 31.60 17.51
N GLN A 204 16.79 30.69 18.51
CA GLN A 204 17.14 31.03 19.88
C GLN A 204 18.60 31.52 20.02
N ILE A 205 19.55 30.89 19.33
CA ILE A 205 20.96 31.35 19.31
C ILE A 205 21.08 32.74 18.68
N LEU A 206 20.38 32.98 17.57
CA LEU A 206 20.40 34.26 16.88
C LEU A 206 19.81 35.37 17.75
N TYR A 207 18.68 35.09 18.41
CA TYR A 207 18.06 36.00 19.37
C TYR A 207 19.02 36.35 20.50
N ASN A 208 19.59 35.34 21.16
CA ASN A 208 20.48 35.52 22.31
C ASN A 208 21.77 36.28 21.95
N ARG A 209 22.33 36.07 20.75
CA ARG A 209 23.64 36.62 20.38
C ARG A 209 23.57 37.97 19.69
N PHE A 210 22.54 38.21 18.88
CA PHE A 210 22.46 39.39 18.04
C PHE A 210 21.27 40.29 18.40
N GLY A 211 20.43 39.89 19.36
CA GLY A 211 19.20 40.61 19.70
C GLY A 211 18.21 40.68 18.53
N MET A 212 18.40 39.83 17.51
CA MET A 212 17.51 39.76 16.36
C MET A 212 16.29 38.93 16.76
N ASP A 213 15.21 39.64 17.04
CA ASP A 213 13.90 39.02 17.19
C ASP A 213 13.36 38.66 15.81
N TYR A 214 13.70 37.47 15.32
CA TYR A 214 13.06 36.91 14.13
C TYR A 214 11.60 36.50 14.41
N MET A 215 11.16 36.54 15.68
CA MET A 215 9.76 36.36 16.07
C MET A 215 8.98 37.70 16.05
N ASP A 216 9.34 38.64 15.17
CA ASP A 216 8.79 39.99 15.08
C ASP A 216 7.29 40.05 14.67
N THR A 217 6.54 38.93 14.70
CA THR A 217 5.08 38.92 14.49
C THR A 217 4.48 37.56 14.83
N GLU A 218 4.01 37.35 16.07
CA GLU A 218 3.08 36.26 16.46
C GLU A 218 3.43 34.83 15.96
N GLY A 219 4.70 34.59 15.64
CA GLY A 219 5.16 33.37 14.98
C GLY A 219 5.19 32.22 15.97
N GLU A 220 4.55 31.11 15.63
CA GLU A 220 4.71 29.89 16.41
C GLU A 220 6.04 29.20 16.06
N PRO A 221 6.68 28.50 17.02
CA PRO A 221 7.87 27.69 16.77
C PRO A 221 7.70 26.74 15.58
N TRP A 222 8.78 26.51 14.84
CA TRP A 222 8.81 25.64 13.68
C TRP A 222 8.36 24.23 14.06
N ASP A 223 8.83 23.71 15.19
CA ASP A 223 8.51 22.37 15.68
C ASP A 223 6.99 22.18 15.85
N ARG A 224 6.29 23.22 16.29
CA ARG A 224 4.88 23.19 16.68
C ARG A 224 3.99 22.92 15.48
N GLU A 225 4.23 23.57 14.34
CA GLU A 225 3.41 23.34 13.15
C GLU A 225 3.68 21.97 12.53
N VAL A 226 4.94 21.50 12.55
CA VAL A 226 5.27 20.15 12.06
C VAL A 226 4.65 19.08 12.97
N LYS A 227 4.72 19.25 14.31
CA LYS A 227 4.05 18.38 15.29
C LYS A 227 2.53 18.38 15.08
N ARG A 228 1.90 19.53 14.88
CA ARG A 228 0.46 19.62 14.53
C ARG A 228 0.13 18.88 13.25
N ALA A 229 0.93 19.03 12.20
CA ALA A 229 0.73 18.32 10.95
C ALA A 229 0.85 16.79 11.14
N SER A 230 1.80 16.35 11.97
CA SER A 230 1.99 14.95 12.35
C SER A 230 0.75 14.41 13.09
N ASP A 231 0.27 15.14 14.09
CA ASP A 231 -0.93 14.77 14.87
C ASP A 231 -2.18 14.70 14.00
N ARG A 232 -2.39 15.68 13.12
CA ARG A 232 -3.50 15.66 12.14
C ARG A 232 -3.42 14.41 11.27
N ASN A 233 -2.23 14.08 10.75
CA ASN A 233 -2.03 12.88 9.93
C ASN A 233 -2.28 11.59 10.74
N HIS A 234 -1.82 11.53 11.98
CA HIS A 234 -2.06 10.39 12.87
C HIS A 234 -3.55 10.19 13.17
N LYS A 235 -4.27 11.27 13.52
CA LYS A 235 -5.74 11.24 13.74
C LYS A 235 -6.47 10.69 12.51
N LEU A 236 -6.15 11.18 11.31
CA LEU A 236 -6.73 10.69 10.06
C LEU A 236 -6.43 9.21 9.79
N GLN A 237 -5.27 8.69 10.22
CA GLN A 237 -4.95 7.27 10.11
C GLN A 237 -5.77 6.43 11.08
N VAL A 238 -5.87 6.85 12.35
CA VAL A 238 -6.64 6.15 13.38
C VAL A 238 -8.12 6.10 13.00
N GLU A 239 -8.71 7.22 12.60
CA GLU A 239 -10.10 7.29 12.13
C GLU A 239 -10.34 6.39 10.92
N ALA A 240 -9.42 6.38 9.95
CA ALA A 240 -9.53 5.51 8.79
C ALA A 240 -9.45 4.02 9.17
N ILE A 241 -8.65 3.64 10.17
CA ILE A 241 -8.58 2.28 10.67
C ILE A 241 -9.90 1.90 11.36
N LYS A 242 -10.44 2.77 12.22
CA LYS A 242 -11.72 2.55 12.91
C LYS A 242 -12.86 2.34 11.91
N LYS A 243 -13.07 3.29 10.99
CA LYS A 243 -14.11 3.20 9.95
C LYS A 243 -14.01 1.91 9.13
N ARG A 244 -12.79 1.43 8.85
CA ARG A 244 -12.59 0.16 8.12
C ARG A 244 -12.90 -1.06 8.99
N ALA A 245 -12.62 -1.02 10.28
CA ALA A 245 -12.98 -2.09 11.20
C ALA A 245 -14.50 -2.19 11.33
N ASP A 246 -15.20 -1.05 11.44
CA ASP A 246 -16.66 -1.00 11.51
C ASP A 246 -17.30 -1.60 10.25
N VAL A 247 -16.84 -1.15 9.07
CA VAL A 247 -17.29 -1.70 7.78
C VAL A 247 -16.95 -3.20 7.65
N ALA A 248 -15.82 -3.66 8.19
CA ALA A 248 -15.49 -5.08 8.19
C ALA A 248 -16.45 -5.90 9.06
N ALA A 249 -16.87 -5.36 10.20
CA ALA A 249 -17.84 -6.00 11.09
C ALA A 249 -19.22 -6.09 10.43
N GLU A 250 -19.68 -5.03 9.77
CA GLU A 250 -20.91 -5.04 8.97
C GLU A 250 -20.85 -6.10 7.85
N MET A 251 -19.75 -6.14 7.11
CA MET A 251 -19.54 -7.13 6.06
C MET A 251 -19.51 -8.57 6.60
N TYR A 252 -18.99 -8.77 7.81
CA TYR A 252 -18.98 -10.08 8.47
C TYR A 252 -20.39 -10.53 8.84
N ALA A 253 -21.19 -9.64 9.43
CA ALA A 253 -22.59 -9.93 9.75
C ALA A 253 -23.40 -10.34 8.50
N ILE A 254 -23.17 -9.67 7.37
CA ILE A 254 -23.79 -10.04 6.09
C ILE A 254 -23.39 -11.46 5.65
N VAL A 255 -22.11 -11.83 5.82
CA VAL A 255 -21.63 -13.17 5.45
C VAL A 255 -22.26 -14.24 6.33
N GLU A 256 -22.42 -14.00 7.62
CA GLU A 256 -23.09 -14.92 8.53
C GLU A 256 -24.56 -15.12 8.17
N GLN A 257 -25.28 -14.03 7.89
CA GLN A 257 -26.69 -14.09 7.46
C GLN A 257 -26.85 -14.83 6.12
N GLU A 258 -26.01 -14.52 5.12
CA GLU A 258 -26.01 -15.23 3.83
C GLU A 258 -25.66 -16.71 3.99
N LYS A 259 -24.78 -17.05 4.93
CA LYS A 259 -24.42 -18.45 5.24
C LYS A 259 -25.58 -19.22 5.85
N ALA A 260 -26.28 -18.63 6.82
CA ALA A 260 -27.47 -19.22 7.42
C ALA A 260 -28.56 -19.49 6.37
N LEU A 261 -28.89 -18.50 5.54
CA LEU A 261 -29.87 -18.65 4.45
C LEU A 261 -29.43 -19.69 3.40
N ALA A 262 -28.14 -19.78 3.11
CA ALA A 262 -27.61 -20.78 2.19
C ALA A 262 -27.71 -22.21 2.75
N GLU A 263 -27.55 -22.38 4.07
CA GLU A 263 -27.71 -23.66 4.76
C GLU A 263 -29.18 -24.11 4.78
N GLU A 264 -30.11 -23.19 5.08
CA GLU A 264 -31.56 -23.46 5.00
C GLU A 264 -31.98 -23.89 3.60
N GLN A 265 -31.53 -23.19 2.55
CA GLN A 265 -31.81 -23.59 1.17
C GLN A 265 -31.23 -24.96 0.81
N LYS A 266 -30.04 -25.28 1.32
CA LYS A 266 -29.39 -26.57 1.10
C LYS A 266 -30.17 -27.70 1.78
N LEU A 267 -30.70 -27.44 2.98
CA LEU A 267 -31.53 -28.39 3.72
C LEU A 267 -32.85 -28.65 2.97
N ARG A 268 -33.59 -27.60 2.59
CA ARG A 268 -34.82 -27.71 1.79
C ARG A 268 -34.62 -28.52 0.51
N LYS A 269 -33.56 -28.25 -0.26
CA LYS A 269 -33.23 -29.01 -1.47
C LYS A 269 -32.87 -30.47 -1.19
N ARG A 270 -32.22 -30.76 -0.06
CA ARG A 270 -31.91 -32.13 0.35
C ARG A 270 -33.19 -32.89 0.70
N ASP A 271 -34.12 -32.23 1.40
CA ASP A 271 -35.41 -32.80 1.77
C ASP A 271 -36.29 -33.04 0.54
N GLU A 272 -36.36 -32.07 -0.39
CA GLU A 272 -37.04 -32.21 -1.69
C GLU A 272 -36.45 -33.35 -2.52
N LYS A 273 -35.12 -33.45 -2.61
CA LYS A 273 -34.45 -34.54 -3.32
C LYS A 273 -34.74 -35.89 -2.65
N HIS A 274 -34.73 -35.94 -1.32
CA HIS A 274 -35.05 -37.15 -0.57
C HIS A 274 -36.51 -37.56 -0.80
N LYS A 275 -37.45 -36.62 -0.72
CA LYS A 275 -38.88 -36.81 -1.04
C LYS A 275 -39.08 -37.29 -2.47
N ALA A 276 -38.45 -36.65 -3.46
CA ALA A 276 -38.52 -37.06 -4.87
C ALA A 276 -37.93 -38.46 -5.09
N THR A 277 -36.84 -38.80 -4.39
CA THR A 277 -36.25 -40.15 -4.47
C THR A 277 -37.18 -41.19 -3.84
N LYS A 278 -37.82 -40.89 -2.71
CA LYS A 278 -38.80 -41.75 -2.05
C LYS A 278 -40.07 -41.91 -2.91
N ALA A 279 -40.56 -40.83 -3.53
CA ALA A 279 -41.67 -40.84 -4.49
C ALA A 279 -41.37 -41.77 -5.67
N ARG A 280 -40.19 -41.64 -6.30
CA ARG A 280 -39.75 -42.52 -7.39
C ARG A 280 -39.65 -43.99 -6.98
N ARG A 281 -39.20 -44.27 -5.74
CA ARG A 281 -39.15 -45.64 -5.19
C ARG A 281 -40.54 -46.23 -4.97
N LEU A 282 -41.49 -45.43 -4.47
CA LEU A 282 -42.87 -45.85 -4.23
C LEU A 282 -43.62 -46.07 -5.56
N ALA A 283 -43.47 -45.16 -6.52
CA ALA A 283 -44.03 -45.32 -7.86
C ALA A 283 -43.52 -46.60 -8.56
N ARG A 284 -42.22 -46.90 -8.44
CA ARG A 284 -41.64 -48.16 -8.92
C ARG A 284 -42.22 -49.42 -8.27
N ARG A 285 -42.78 -49.30 -7.06
CA ARG A 285 -43.46 -50.39 -6.34
C ARG A 285 -44.96 -50.47 -6.66
N GLY A 286 -45.46 -49.71 -7.64
CA GLY A 286 -46.86 -49.73 -8.06
C GLY A 286 -47.82 -48.93 -7.17
N TRP A 287 -47.31 -48.03 -6.32
CA TRP A 287 -48.15 -47.17 -5.48
C TRP A 287 -48.77 -46.04 -6.32
N THR A 288 -50.03 -45.69 -6.05
CA THR A 288 -50.73 -44.61 -6.75
C THR A 288 -50.29 -43.23 -6.25
N GLU A 289 -50.43 -42.18 -7.07
CA GLU A 289 -50.06 -40.80 -6.72
C GLU A 289 -50.65 -40.30 -5.37
N PRO A 290 -51.94 -40.53 -5.03
CA PRO A 290 -52.48 -40.12 -3.73
C PRO A 290 -51.80 -40.85 -2.55
N ASP A 291 -51.54 -42.16 -2.67
CA ASP A 291 -50.86 -42.92 -1.59
C ASP A 291 -49.39 -42.49 -1.41
N ILE A 292 -48.74 -42.04 -2.50
CA ILE A 292 -47.39 -41.48 -2.47
C ILE A 292 -47.37 -40.16 -1.74
N GLN A 293 -48.36 -39.28 -1.97
CA GLN A 293 -48.49 -38.01 -1.27
C GLN A 293 -48.73 -38.21 0.22
N GLU A 294 -49.63 -39.12 0.62
CA GLU A 294 -49.91 -39.46 2.02
C GLU A 294 -48.66 -39.98 2.76
N LYS A 295 -47.82 -40.81 2.12
CA LYS A 295 -46.56 -41.32 2.70
C LYS A 295 -45.40 -40.32 2.71
N LEU A 296 -45.45 -39.29 1.88
CA LEU A 296 -44.45 -38.22 1.83
C LEU A 296 -44.77 -37.08 2.79
N TYR A 297 -46.06 -36.85 3.01
CA TYR A 297 -46.61 -35.85 3.90
C TYR A 297 -47.68 -36.53 4.75
N PRO A 298 -47.28 -37.33 5.77
CA PRO A 298 -48.27 -37.83 6.71
C PRO A 298 -48.95 -36.59 7.30
N GLN A 299 -50.22 -36.41 6.95
CA GLN A 299 -51.09 -35.39 7.55
C GLN A 299 -50.91 -35.56 9.06
N THR A 300 -50.33 -34.57 9.72
CA THR A 300 -50.23 -34.56 11.19
C THR A 300 -51.57 -34.12 11.77
N GLU A 301 -52.66 -34.67 11.24
CA GLU A 301 -53.97 -34.68 11.88
C GLU A 301 -54.02 -35.84 12.88
N LYS A 302 -53.02 -35.91 13.76
CA LYS A 302 -53.25 -36.47 15.08
C LYS A 302 -53.33 -35.27 15.99
N THR A 303 -54.56 -34.83 16.24
CA THR A 303 -54.92 -34.10 17.44
C THR A 303 -54.31 -34.87 18.61
N VAL A 304 -53.13 -34.44 19.06
CA VAL A 304 -52.57 -34.88 20.34
C VAL A 304 -53.51 -34.28 21.37
N THR A 305 -54.52 -35.05 21.76
CA THR A 305 -55.34 -34.76 22.92
C THR A 305 -54.38 -34.62 24.10
N ARG A 306 -54.51 -33.48 24.78
CA ARG A 306 -53.63 -32.97 25.83
C ARG A 306 -53.47 -33.94 27.02
N ASP A 307 -54.33 -34.96 27.09
CA ASP A 307 -54.37 -35.94 28.18
C ASP A 307 -53.39 -37.12 28.00
N SER A 308 -52.88 -37.36 26.79
CA SER A 308 -52.00 -38.52 26.52
C SER A 308 -50.51 -38.29 26.84
N LEU A 309 -50.10 -37.05 27.16
CA LEU A 309 -48.71 -36.72 27.53
C LEU A 309 -48.41 -36.88 29.03
N ALA A 310 -49.43 -37.06 29.88
CA ALA A 310 -49.26 -37.22 31.32
C ALA A 310 -48.98 -38.67 31.76
N GLU A 311 -49.32 -39.66 30.93
CA GLU A 311 -49.28 -41.08 31.31
C GLU A 311 -48.01 -41.84 30.86
N THR A 312 -47.23 -41.28 29.93
CA THR A 312 -46.00 -41.93 29.45
C THR A 312 -44.74 -41.55 30.22
N GLN A 313 -44.81 -40.64 31.19
CA GLN A 313 -43.67 -40.30 32.07
C GLN A 313 -43.51 -41.20 33.31
N LYS A 314 -44.41 -42.15 33.56
CA LYS A 314 -44.36 -43.00 34.77
C LYS A 314 -43.80 -44.41 34.59
N ASN A 315 -43.53 -44.86 33.36
CA ASN A 315 -43.10 -46.26 33.10
C ASN A 315 -41.79 -46.40 32.30
N SER A 316 -40.90 -45.40 32.31
CA SER A 316 -39.53 -45.57 31.80
C SER A 316 -38.58 -46.00 32.90
N ASN A 317 -38.32 -47.30 32.95
CA ASN A 317 -37.26 -47.97 33.71
C ASN A 317 -35.88 -47.31 33.48
N PRO A 318 -35.09 -46.98 34.52
CA PRO A 318 -33.85 -46.21 34.38
C PRO A 318 -32.62 -47.05 33.95
N VAL A 319 -32.79 -48.29 33.47
CA VAL A 319 -31.67 -49.26 33.36
C VAL A 319 -31.18 -49.51 31.92
N GLN A 320 -31.77 -48.89 30.88
CA GLN A 320 -31.35 -49.19 29.48
C GLN A 320 -31.07 -47.98 28.58
N GLU A 321 -30.99 -46.76 29.11
CA GLU A 321 -30.74 -45.55 28.29
C GLU A 321 -29.27 -45.18 28.11
N GLU A 322 -28.32 -45.94 28.66
CA GLU A 322 -26.88 -45.71 28.44
C GLU A 322 -26.34 -46.29 27.11
N ALA A 323 -27.10 -47.15 26.41
CA ALA A 323 -26.59 -47.86 25.23
C ALA A 323 -26.91 -47.23 23.86
N ARG A 324 -27.57 -46.07 23.80
CA ARG A 324 -27.99 -45.44 22.52
C ARG A 324 -27.66 -43.95 22.40
N LYS A 325 -26.51 -43.52 22.92
CA LYS A 325 -25.91 -42.27 22.43
C LYS A 325 -25.26 -42.54 21.06
N PRO A 326 -25.56 -41.76 20.02
CA PRO A 326 -24.89 -41.90 18.73
C PRO A 326 -23.39 -41.69 18.92
N ASN A 327 -22.62 -42.63 18.39
CA ASN A 327 -21.17 -42.64 18.29
C ASN A 327 -20.67 -41.50 17.39
N THR A 328 -20.86 -40.25 17.83
CA THR A 328 -20.32 -39.05 17.19
C THR A 328 -19.23 -38.40 18.03
N GLU A 329 -19.12 -38.70 19.33
CA GLU A 329 -18.03 -38.22 20.20
C GLU A 329 -16.75 -39.07 20.11
N LEU A 330 -16.88 -40.37 19.79
CA LEU A 330 -15.74 -41.29 19.75
C LEU A 330 -14.94 -41.24 18.44
N GLN A 331 -15.43 -40.55 17.40
CA GLN A 331 -14.66 -40.31 16.17
C GLN A 331 -13.73 -39.09 16.24
N TRP A 332 -13.92 -38.17 17.19
CA TRP A 332 -13.03 -37.02 17.37
C TRP A 332 -11.80 -37.31 18.25
N ARG A 333 -11.83 -38.41 19.03
CA ARG A 333 -10.73 -38.78 19.94
C ARG A 333 -9.50 -39.43 19.27
N LYS A 334 -9.56 -39.71 17.95
CA LYS A 334 -8.44 -40.37 17.22
C LYS A 334 -7.55 -39.42 16.41
N ARG A 335 -7.74 -38.10 16.49
CA ARG A 335 -6.78 -37.12 15.98
C ARG A 335 -6.38 -36.19 17.11
N GLY A 336 -5.19 -36.44 17.65
CA GLY A 336 -4.60 -35.64 18.70
C GLY A 336 -4.57 -34.16 18.35
N ASP A 337 -4.89 -33.37 19.38
CA ASP A 337 -4.49 -31.99 19.61
C ASP A 337 -5.19 -30.83 18.88
N LYS A 338 -5.82 -30.01 19.74
CA LYS A 338 -5.94 -28.53 19.70
C LYS A 338 -7.14 -27.88 19.03
N TYR A 339 -8.36 -28.27 19.41
CA TYR A 339 -9.45 -27.30 19.36
C TYR A 339 -10.18 -27.29 20.71
N LYS A 340 -10.05 -26.17 21.41
CA LYS A 340 -10.84 -25.87 22.62
C LYS A 340 -12.31 -25.95 22.26
N THR A 341 -13.11 -26.57 23.13
CA THR A 341 -14.56 -26.68 22.90
C THR A 341 -15.20 -25.29 22.85
N SER A 342 -16.35 -25.16 22.19
CA SER A 342 -17.04 -23.85 22.06
C SER A 342 -17.30 -23.20 23.42
N ASP A 343 -17.52 -24.01 24.47
CA ASP A 343 -17.73 -23.53 25.83
C ASP A 343 -16.43 -23.09 26.50
N GLU A 344 -15.31 -23.78 26.26
CA GLU A 344 -13.98 -23.29 26.68
C GLU A 344 -13.60 -21.98 25.98
N LEU A 345 -13.96 -21.81 24.70
CA LEU A 345 -13.74 -20.55 23.99
C LEU A 345 -14.64 -19.43 24.52
N LYS A 346 -15.91 -19.72 24.86
CA LYS A 346 -16.78 -18.77 25.54
C LYS A 346 -16.26 -18.38 26.92
N GLN A 347 -15.81 -19.34 27.73
CA GLN A 347 -15.24 -19.07 29.04
C GLN A 347 -13.95 -18.24 28.95
N LEU A 348 -13.10 -18.49 27.96
CA LEU A 348 -11.90 -17.67 27.72
C LEU A 348 -12.26 -16.26 27.23
N TYR A 349 -13.30 -16.15 26.40
CA TYR A 349 -13.78 -14.87 25.92
C TYR A 349 -14.41 -14.03 27.04
N GLU A 350 -15.25 -14.64 27.88
CA GLU A 350 -15.84 -14.00 29.07
C GLU A 350 -14.77 -13.65 30.12
N ALA A 351 -13.77 -14.51 30.32
CA ALA A 351 -12.63 -14.21 31.18
C ALA A 351 -11.78 -13.02 30.67
N SER A 352 -11.72 -12.83 29.34
CA SER A 352 -10.99 -11.69 28.73
C SER A 352 -11.73 -10.35 28.85
N PHE A 353 -13.04 -10.38 29.15
CA PHE A 353 -13.90 -9.20 29.23
C PHE A 353 -14.34 -8.84 30.66
N LYS A 354 -14.00 -9.65 31.67
CA LYS A 354 -14.19 -9.23 33.06
C LYS A 354 -13.37 -7.95 33.29
N PRO A 355 -13.98 -6.87 33.82
CA PRO A 355 -13.24 -5.66 34.15
C PRO A 355 -12.13 -6.05 35.12
N LYS A 356 -10.88 -5.76 34.74
CA LYS A 356 -9.71 -6.04 35.56
C LYS A 356 -9.91 -5.34 36.90
N THR A 357 -9.71 -6.07 37.99
CA THR A 357 -9.78 -5.48 39.32
C THR A 357 -8.71 -4.39 39.46
N ASP A 358 -8.93 -3.43 40.34
CA ASP A 358 -7.98 -2.34 40.56
C ASP A 358 -6.59 -2.85 40.95
N GLU A 359 -6.52 -4.01 41.63
CA GLU A 359 -5.28 -4.71 41.98
C GLU A 359 -4.53 -5.24 40.74
N GLU A 360 -5.23 -5.82 39.77
CA GLU A 360 -4.60 -6.28 38.51
C GLU A 360 -4.10 -5.10 37.68
N MET A 361 -4.85 -4.00 37.66
CA MET A 361 -4.44 -2.77 36.99
C MET A 361 -3.21 -2.14 37.68
N ALA A 362 -3.13 -2.21 39.01
CA ALA A 362 -1.95 -1.79 39.76
C ALA A 362 -0.72 -2.64 39.43
N ARG A 363 -0.86 -3.98 39.39
CA ARG A 363 0.22 -4.89 38.98
C ARG A 363 0.70 -4.64 37.55
N ILE A 364 -0.22 -4.37 36.62
CA ILE A 364 0.14 -4.02 35.23
C ILE A 364 0.88 -2.68 35.16
N LYS A 365 0.47 -1.68 35.96
CA LYS A 365 1.17 -0.39 36.04
C LYS A 365 2.58 -0.56 36.61
N GLU A 366 2.74 -1.34 37.67
CA GLU A 366 4.04 -1.63 38.28
C GLU A 366 4.96 -2.38 37.31
N ALA A 367 4.45 -3.41 36.62
CA ALA A 367 5.21 -4.14 35.61
C ALA A 367 5.63 -3.25 34.43
N ARG A 368 4.80 -2.27 34.04
CA ARG A 368 5.15 -1.27 33.03
C ARG A 368 6.21 -0.29 33.54
N ALA A 369 6.17 0.10 34.82
CA ALA A 369 7.17 0.95 35.42
C ALA A 369 8.54 0.25 35.46
N ARG A 370 8.60 -1.00 35.92
CA ARG A 370 9.83 -1.81 35.91
C ARG A 370 10.43 -1.98 34.52
N ARG A 371 9.59 -2.24 33.50
CA ARG A 371 10.08 -2.31 32.11
C ARG A 371 10.66 -1.00 31.61
N LYS A 372 10.08 0.15 31.99
CA LYS A 372 10.63 1.46 31.63
C LYS A 372 11.97 1.71 32.32
N GLU A 373 12.10 1.30 33.57
CA GLU A 373 13.34 1.37 34.34
C GLU A 373 14.44 0.49 33.71
N GLU A 374 14.16 -0.79 33.44
CA GLU A 374 15.07 -1.70 32.72
C GLU A 374 15.48 -1.15 31.34
N GLU A 375 14.55 -0.52 30.61
CA GLU A 375 14.86 0.09 29.31
C GLU A 375 15.76 1.32 29.46
N SER A 376 15.56 2.11 30.52
CA SER A 376 16.41 3.27 30.83
C SER A 376 17.83 2.84 31.23
N GLU A 377 17.97 1.78 32.03
CA GLU A 377 19.27 1.20 32.39
C GLU A 377 20.01 0.66 31.17
N ARG A 378 19.31 -0.07 30.28
CA ARG A 378 19.91 -0.56 29.02
C ARG A 378 20.36 0.58 28.11
N LYS A 379 19.64 1.71 28.11
CA LYS A 379 20.06 2.92 27.35
C LYS A 379 21.28 3.55 28.00
N ALA A 380 21.33 3.67 29.32
CA ALA A 380 22.48 4.17 30.06
C ALA A 380 23.72 3.30 29.83
N GLU A 381 23.59 1.97 29.87
CA GLU A 381 24.70 1.04 29.63
C GLU A 381 25.22 1.15 28.19
N LYS A 382 24.33 1.25 27.19
CA LYS A 382 24.73 1.50 25.80
C LYS A 382 25.47 2.82 25.64
N TRP A 383 25.03 3.86 26.33
CA TRP A 383 25.69 5.17 26.29
C TRP A 383 27.07 5.11 26.94
N LYS A 384 27.20 4.42 28.08
CA LYS A 384 28.50 4.18 28.74
C LYS A 384 29.48 3.43 27.84
N ARG A 385 29.06 2.35 27.18
CA ARG A 385 29.89 1.63 26.19
C ARG A 385 30.30 2.51 25.01
N LYS A 386 29.43 3.43 24.58
CA LYS A 386 29.74 4.39 23.52
C LYS A 386 30.84 5.37 23.97
N GLN A 387 30.77 5.86 25.21
CA GLN A 387 31.80 6.73 25.79
C GLN A 387 33.14 6.00 25.93
N GLU A 388 33.13 4.76 26.44
CA GLU A 388 34.34 3.93 26.54
C GLU A 388 35.00 3.70 25.17
N ASN A 389 34.20 3.44 24.13
CA ASN A 389 34.71 3.32 22.77
C ASN A 389 35.31 4.62 22.24
N ILE A 390 34.71 5.78 22.54
CA ILE A 390 35.25 7.08 22.14
C ILE A 390 36.60 7.31 22.81
N ALA A 391 36.69 7.13 24.12
CA ALA A 391 37.93 7.27 24.88
C ALA A 391 39.04 6.31 24.38
N PHE A 392 38.68 5.07 24.03
CA PHE A 392 39.62 4.11 23.45
C PHE A 392 40.21 4.62 22.12
N TRP A 393 39.40 5.21 21.24
CA TRP A 393 39.88 5.74 19.97
C TRP A 393 40.72 7.00 20.13
N GLU A 394 40.39 7.88 21.08
CA GLU A 394 41.19 9.05 21.42
C GLU A 394 42.58 8.65 21.93
N GLN A 395 42.67 7.67 22.83
CA GLN A 395 43.96 7.15 23.30
C GLN A 395 44.79 6.57 22.14
N LYS A 396 44.15 5.83 21.23
CA LYS A 396 44.82 5.26 20.06
C LYS A 396 45.35 6.33 19.09
N LEU A 397 44.62 7.44 18.95
CA LEU A 397 45.06 8.58 18.15
C LEU A 397 46.25 9.29 18.79
N ASN A 398 46.24 9.50 20.11
CA ASN A 398 47.35 10.10 20.84
C ASN A 398 48.63 9.26 20.73
N ASN A 399 48.54 7.94 20.95
CA ASN A 399 49.70 7.05 20.81
C ASN A 399 50.28 7.09 19.39
N LYS A 400 49.42 7.16 18.35
CA LYS A 400 49.88 7.29 16.96
C LYS A 400 50.56 8.63 16.68
N ALA A 401 50.16 9.70 17.36
CA ALA A 401 50.80 11.00 17.26
C ALA A 401 52.20 10.97 17.92
N GLU A 402 52.33 10.34 19.08
CA GLU A 402 53.62 10.14 19.77
C GLU A 402 54.59 9.27 18.96
N ASP A 403 54.12 8.18 18.35
CA ASP A 403 54.95 7.36 17.45
C ASP A 403 55.45 8.14 16.23
N SER A 404 54.62 9.05 15.70
CA SER A 404 55.00 9.84 14.53
C SER A 404 56.00 10.95 14.86
N THR A 405 55.91 11.54 16.06
CA THR A 405 56.88 12.52 16.56
C THR A 405 58.23 11.87 16.89
N ASN A 406 58.23 10.71 17.54
CA ASN A 406 59.47 9.94 17.80
C ASN A 406 60.16 9.47 16.52
N LYS A 407 59.40 9.04 15.49
CA LYS A 407 59.99 8.72 14.17
C LYS A 407 60.65 9.92 13.50
N ARG A 408 60.10 11.12 13.69
CA ARG A 408 60.63 12.35 13.09
C ARG A 408 61.93 12.80 13.76
N LEU A 409 62.01 12.68 15.09
CA LEU A 409 63.22 12.98 15.86
C LEU A 409 64.34 11.94 15.65
N GLY A 410 63.97 10.69 15.34
CA GLY A 410 64.94 9.63 15.03
C GLY A 410 65.59 9.72 13.65
N SER A 411 65.06 10.53 12.72
CA SER A 411 65.66 10.74 11.39
C SER A 411 66.52 12.00 11.29
N GLU A 412 66.59 12.81 12.35
CA GLU A 412 67.41 14.03 12.43
C GLU A 412 68.72 13.84 13.22
N LYS A 413 69.00 12.61 13.66
CA LYS A 413 70.32 12.18 14.16
C LYS A 413 70.95 11.26 13.13
#